data_AF-A0AB37W2K9-F1
#
_entry.id   AF-A0AB37W2K9-F1
#
_cell.length_a   1.000
_cell.length_b   1.000
_cell.length_c   1.000
_cell.angle_alpha   90.00
_cell.angle_beta   90.00
_cell.angle_gamma   90.00
#
_symmetry.space_group_name_H-M   'P 1'
#
loop_
_entity.id
_entity.type
_entity.pdbx_description
1 polymer ?
#
loop_
_entity_poly.entity_id
_entity_poly.type
_entity_poly.pdbx_seq_one_letter_code
_entity_poly.pdbx_strand_id
1 'polypeptide(L)'
;MLTTFSLMSTVRNARTTSNAFDVLLKDDAVAYRNERTKKAIESARDFLCDSQQSPIRIQDAEFLKLFEGDEEYLQDHWESLAKRLSDTRRPYTFSFFAQTFFAVSAWVLTIVGSYVTSLGQHSEALLLSSGTLWTWLVPVVLGWMAVGTQSRPDTVHDAIQGGKTCEKCTPLKALEAKSGFMGAPPTVVEDALLGKVQGDEACQGPIYNYARIFTNPKLRNMIVSAFDKKIQSTRDRELQRLPSRPENQDSAHASVSNVSSSGSRPFATEPQPPARTDTNERQPDPNFNLIEPYMKWTEVRRDIDWMWNFIISNAVAVFLQWGVTGSATVISYLTEVRGLGCRSGSYLLYGILATSAHVLLLASVFLSHHVMLLYQNQPKPYKRSVDFQIRSIGRLAVASRFLGKSIAVVNAIWIILSSVFELIGFYESCWCTGTVLGLGSRAWVVLFVSGDKMREDAEASWIGGLAMSLFTMIFTYFVSKAYAQGRKD
;
A
#
# COMPACT_ATOMS: atom_id res chain seq x y z
N MET A 1 15.05 -2.26 -3.10
CA MET A 1 14.22 -1.07 -3.39
C MET A 1 12.71 -1.35 -3.34
N LEU A 2 12.15 -2.19 -4.24
CA LEU A 2 10.69 -2.43 -4.32
C LEU A 2 10.07 -2.91 -3.00
N THR A 3 10.73 -3.83 -2.28
CA THR A 3 10.25 -4.32 -0.97
C THR A 3 10.11 -3.19 0.05
N THR A 4 11.03 -2.22 0.04
CA THR A 4 10.99 -1.04 0.92
C THR A 4 9.85 -0.10 0.53
N PHE A 5 9.63 0.11 -0.77
CA PHE A 5 8.48 0.86 -1.25
C PHE A 5 7.16 0.18 -0.84
N SER A 6 7.05 -1.14 -1.02
CA SER A 6 5.88 -1.91 -0.62
C SER A 6 5.62 -1.82 0.88
N LEU A 7 6.68 -1.89 1.70
CA LEU A 7 6.60 -1.68 3.14
C LEU A 7 6.08 -0.29 3.47
N MET A 8 6.75 0.75 2.97
CA MET A 8 6.42 2.13 3.31
C MET A 8 5.02 2.54 2.83
N SER A 9 4.63 2.09 1.63
CA SER A 9 3.27 2.32 1.11
C SER A 9 2.20 1.63 1.95
N THR A 10 2.47 0.43 2.48
CA THR A 10 1.57 -0.27 3.41
C THR A 10 1.41 0.51 4.72
N VAL A 11 2.52 0.97 5.30
CA VAL A 11 2.49 1.70 6.58
C VAL A 11 1.74 3.03 6.41
N ARG A 12 2.05 3.75 5.33
CA ARG A 12 1.40 5.02 4.99
C ARG A 12 -0.08 4.84 4.71
N ASN A 13 -0.45 3.83 3.95
CA ASN A 13 -1.86 3.54 3.67
C ASN A 13 -2.62 3.17 4.94
N ALA A 14 -2.02 2.38 5.86
CA ALA A 14 -2.59 2.12 7.19
C ALA A 14 -2.84 3.41 7.97
N ARG A 15 -1.85 4.31 8.04
CA ARG A 15 -1.99 5.59 8.74
C ARG A 15 -3.09 6.47 8.15
N THR A 16 -3.13 6.62 6.82
CA THR A 16 -4.20 7.40 6.16
C THR A 16 -5.57 6.74 6.31
N THR A 17 -5.62 5.41 6.44
CA THR A 17 -6.84 4.68 6.79
C THR A 17 -7.27 5.03 8.20
N SER A 18 -6.38 4.92 9.20
CA SER A 18 -6.69 5.30 10.58
C SER A 18 -7.23 6.73 10.66
N ASN A 19 -6.50 7.70 10.11
CA ASN A 19 -6.90 9.10 10.12
C ASN A 19 -8.31 9.33 9.54
N ALA A 20 -8.66 8.65 8.44
CA ALA A 20 -9.97 8.79 7.82
C ALA A 20 -11.10 8.27 8.71
N PHE A 21 -10.88 7.15 9.42
CA PHE A 21 -11.84 6.63 10.39
C PHE A 21 -11.87 7.45 11.69
N ASP A 22 -10.73 7.99 12.13
CA ASP A 22 -10.66 8.85 13.32
C ASP A 22 -11.43 10.17 13.12
N VAL A 23 -11.52 10.67 11.89
CA VAL A 23 -12.41 11.78 11.52
C VAL A 23 -13.89 11.41 11.71
N LEU A 24 -14.30 10.19 11.31
CA LEU A 24 -15.67 9.71 11.55
C LEU A 24 -15.97 9.55 13.04
N LEU A 25 -15.01 9.06 13.82
CA LEU A 25 -15.17 8.86 15.27
C LEU A 25 -15.29 10.18 16.05
N LYS A 26 -14.74 11.28 15.50
CA LYS A 26 -14.84 12.62 16.08
C LYS A 26 -16.17 13.33 15.76
N ASP A 27 -17.00 12.77 14.89
CA ASP A 27 -18.33 13.33 14.65
C ASP A 27 -19.17 13.20 15.93
N ASP A 28 -19.72 14.32 16.42
CA ASP A 28 -20.53 14.41 17.64
C ASP A 28 -21.72 13.44 17.66
N ALA A 29 -22.24 13.07 16.48
CA ALA A 29 -23.30 12.07 16.36
C ALA A 29 -22.83 10.66 16.77
N VAL A 30 -21.58 10.31 16.47
CA VAL A 30 -20.95 9.04 16.88
C VAL A 30 -20.47 9.14 18.33
N ALA A 31 -19.85 10.27 18.69
CA ALA A 31 -19.18 10.45 19.99
C ALA A 31 -20.12 10.41 21.20
N TYR A 32 -21.39 10.80 21.06
CA TYR A 32 -22.30 10.94 22.21
C TYR A 32 -23.39 9.87 22.30
N ARG A 33 -23.70 9.14 21.21
CA ARG A 33 -24.98 8.42 21.11
C ARG A 33 -24.92 6.95 20.71
N ASN A 34 -23.83 6.46 20.11
CA ASN A 34 -23.86 5.12 19.51
C ASN A 34 -22.55 4.32 19.64
N GLU A 35 -22.36 3.72 20.81
CA GLU A 35 -21.22 2.83 21.11
C GLU A 35 -21.11 1.64 20.15
N ARG A 36 -22.23 1.14 19.59
CA ARG A 36 -22.21 0.00 18.66
C ARG A 36 -21.64 0.40 17.30
N THR A 37 -22.11 1.51 16.75
CA THR A 37 -21.58 2.08 15.49
C THR A 37 -20.11 2.46 15.65
N LYS A 38 -19.73 3.03 16.80
CA LYS A 38 -18.33 3.34 17.12
C LYS A 38 -17.44 2.08 17.04
N LYS A 39 -17.84 0.98 17.68
CA LYS A 39 -17.12 -0.30 17.62
C LYS A 39 -17.05 -0.88 16.21
N ALA A 40 -18.12 -0.73 15.41
CA ALA A 40 -18.12 -1.16 14.01
C ALA A 40 -17.10 -0.37 13.17
N ILE A 41 -17.02 0.94 13.38
CA ILE A 41 -16.06 1.85 12.71
C ILE A 41 -14.62 1.48 13.10
N GLU A 42 -14.34 1.27 14.40
CA GLU A 42 -13.03 0.83 14.89
C GLU A 42 -12.63 -0.54 14.31
N SER A 43 -13.56 -1.49 14.29
CA SER A 43 -13.32 -2.83 13.74
C SER A 43 -13.07 -2.80 12.23
N ALA A 44 -13.80 -1.97 11.48
CA ALA A 44 -13.59 -1.78 10.05
C ALA A 44 -12.22 -1.13 9.75
N ARG A 45 -11.81 -0.14 10.55
CA ARG A 45 -10.47 0.47 10.49
C ARG A 45 -9.38 -0.59 10.68
N ASP A 46 -9.51 -1.40 11.71
CA ASP A 46 -8.52 -2.43 12.07
C ASP A 46 -8.42 -3.49 10.98
N PHE A 47 -9.56 -3.98 10.48
CA PHE A 47 -9.62 -4.90 9.35
C PHE A 47 -8.94 -4.33 8.09
N LEU A 48 -9.24 -3.10 7.69
CA LEU A 48 -8.64 -2.49 6.50
C LEU A 48 -7.13 -2.29 6.64
N CYS A 49 -6.66 -1.99 7.86
CA CYS A 49 -5.23 -1.89 8.12
C CYS A 49 -4.51 -3.23 8.02
N ASP A 50 -5.13 -4.33 8.48
CA ASP A 50 -4.52 -5.67 8.49
C ASP A 50 -4.69 -6.47 7.19
N SER A 51 -5.70 -6.11 6.38
CA SER A 51 -6.06 -6.87 5.18
C SER A 51 -5.36 -6.40 3.90
N GLN A 52 -4.51 -5.37 3.99
CA GLN A 52 -3.83 -4.74 2.83
C GLN A 52 -3.01 -5.70 1.95
N GLN A 53 -2.65 -6.87 2.49
CA GLN A 53 -1.88 -7.93 1.82
C GLN A 53 -2.70 -8.75 0.84
N SER A 54 -4.02 -8.57 0.82
CA SER A 54 -4.94 -9.26 -0.08
C SER A 54 -5.70 -8.23 -0.92
N PRO A 55 -5.97 -8.51 -2.20
CA PRO A 55 -6.91 -7.69 -2.96
C PRO A 55 -8.32 -7.92 -2.39
N ILE A 56 -9.02 -6.84 -2.06
CA ILE A 56 -10.39 -6.90 -1.55
C ILE A 56 -11.31 -6.11 -2.47
N ARG A 57 -12.48 -6.69 -2.74
CA ARG A 57 -13.55 -6.06 -3.51
C ARG A 57 -14.85 -6.11 -2.76
N ILE A 58 -15.69 -5.13 -3.05
CA ILE A 58 -17.02 -4.98 -2.47
C ILE A 58 -18.02 -5.66 -3.41
N GLN A 59 -18.94 -6.45 -2.84
CA GLN A 59 -20.10 -6.97 -3.54
C GLN A 59 -21.29 -6.03 -3.31
N ASP A 60 -21.67 -5.24 -4.32
CA ASP A 60 -22.60 -4.12 -4.20
C ASP A 60 -23.90 -4.45 -3.45
N ALA A 61 -24.60 -5.51 -3.85
CA ALA A 61 -25.89 -5.87 -3.26
C ALA A 61 -25.79 -6.29 -1.78
N GLU A 62 -24.75 -7.04 -1.42
CA GLU A 62 -24.55 -7.53 -0.05
C GLU A 62 -23.95 -6.43 0.85
N PHE A 63 -23.14 -5.54 0.26
CA PHE A 63 -22.61 -4.37 0.95
C PHE A 63 -23.70 -3.37 1.29
N LEU A 64 -24.67 -3.15 0.41
CA LEU A 64 -25.83 -2.31 0.71
C LEU A 64 -26.65 -2.89 1.86
N LYS A 65 -26.96 -4.19 1.80
CA LYS A 65 -27.67 -4.88 2.90
C LYS A 65 -26.96 -4.75 4.24
N LEU A 66 -25.62 -4.81 4.25
CA LEU A 66 -24.83 -4.65 5.47
C LEU A 66 -25.07 -3.29 6.14
N PHE A 67 -25.13 -2.21 5.36
CA PHE A 67 -25.36 -0.86 5.88
C PHE A 67 -26.84 -0.49 6.03
N GLU A 68 -27.77 -1.19 5.36
CA GLU A 68 -29.21 -1.04 5.58
C GLU A 68 -29.69 -1.69 6.89
N GLY A 69 -29.00 -2.75 7.33
CA GLY A 69 -29.31 -3.47 8.57
C GLY A 69 -29.18 -2.64 9.86
N ASP A 70 -29.58 -3.26 10.96
CA ASP A 70 -29.50 -2.69 12.30
C ASP A 70 -28.04 -2.54 12.77
N GLU A 71 -27.83 -1.67 13.74
CA GLU A 71 -26.49 -1.33 14.25
C GLU A 71 -25.80 -2.50 14.94
N GLU A 72 -26.59 -3.41 15.54
CA GLU A 72 -26.11 -4.68 16.09
C GLU A 72 -25.55 -5.59 15.01
N TYR A 73 -26.32 -5.75 13.93
CA TYR A 73 -25.90 -6.54 12.78
C TYR A 73 -24.60 -6.00 12.16
N LEU A 74 -24.50 -4.67 12.03
CA LEU A 74 -23.30 -4.02 11.50
C LEU A 74 -22.07 -4.25 12.42
N GLN A 75 -22.22 -4.04 13.73
CA GLN A 75 -21.14 -4.25 14.70
C GLN A 75 -20.66 -5.70 14.70
N ASP A 76 -21.56 -6.67 14.82
CA ASP A 76 -21.21 -8.09 14.95
C ASP A 76 -20.38 -8.59 13.76
N HIS A 77 -20.73 -8.15 12.54
CA HIS A 77 -20.01 -8.57 11.33
C HIS A 77 -18.61 -7.96 11.25
N TRP A 78 -18.45 -6.66 11.55
CA TRP A 78 -17.14 -6.01 11.52
C TRP A 78 -16.24 -6.45 12.67
N GLU A 79 -16.77 -6.59 13.89
CA GLU A 79 -16.01 -7.02 15.08
C GLU A 79 -15.53 -8.47 14.91
N SER A 80 -16.41 -9.37 14.46
CA SER A 80 -16.04 -10.76 14.14
C SER A 80 -14.98 -10.84 13.04
N LEU A 81 -15.08 -10.00 12.01
CA LEU A 81 -14.10 -9.97 10.93
C LEU A 81 -12.72 -9.46 11.40
N ALA A 82 -12.68 -8.35 12.15
CA ALA A 82 -11.46 -7.77 12.68
C ALA A 82 -10.75 -8.76 13.62
N LYS A 83 -11.49 -9.38 14.54
CA LYS A 83 -10.97 -10.37 15.49
C LYS A 83 -10.37 -11.59 14.79
N ARG A 84 -11.08 -12.16 13.81
CA ARG A 84 -10.58 -13.30 13.02
C ARG A 84 -9.27 -12.97 12.31
N LEU A 85 -9.16 -11.77 11.76
CA LEU A 85 -7.95 -11.37 11.06
C LEU A 85 -6.80 -11.08 12.04
N SER A 86 -7.06 -10.44 13.18
CA SER A 86 -6.04 -10.16 14.20
C SER A 86 -5.41 -11.44 14.76
N ASP A 87 -6.20 -12.51 14.90
CA ASP A 87 -5.73 -13.81 15.39
C ASP A 87 -4.75 -14.49 14.41
N THR A 88 -4.78 -14.12 13.13
CA THR A 88 -3.88 -14.68 12.11
C THR A 88 -2.57 -13.92 11.93
N ARG A 89 -2.38 -12.82 12.69
CA ARG A 89 -1.17 -11.99 12.65
C ARG A 89 0.05 -12.79 13.09
N ARG A 90 1.16 -12.62 12.37
CA ARG A 90 2.44 -13.26 12.68
C ARG A 90 2.99 -12.75 14.03
N PRO A 91 3.19 -13.62 15.03
CA PRO A 91 3.84 -13.23 16.27
C PRO A 91 5.34 -13.06 16.07
N TYR A 92 5.98 -12.32 16.96
CA TYR A 92 7.43 -12.32 17.05
C TYR A 92 7.90 -13.70 17.51
N THR A 93 8.81 -14.30 16.74
CA THR A 93 9.39 -15.61 17.09
C THR A 93 10.77 -15.43 17.72
N PHE A 94 11.13 -16.29 18.67
CA PHE A 94 12.48 -16.27 19.27
C PHE A 94 13.57 -16.47 18.21
N SER A 95 13.33 -17.37 17.25
CA SER A 95 14.23 -17.62 16.12
C SER A 95 14.53 -16.35 15.32
N PHE A 96 13.51 -15.52 15.06
CA PHE A 96 13.69 -14.24 14.38
C PHE A 96 14.58 -13.28 15.16
N PHE A 97 14.36 -13.15 16.47
CA PHE A 97 15.21 -12.32 17.33
C PHE A 97 16.65 -12.81 17.36
N ALA A 98 16.85 -14.12 17.53
CA ALA A 98 18.18 -14.73 17.54
C ALA A 98 18.92 -14.47 16.22
N GLN A 99 18.29 -14.73 15.06
CA GLN A 99 18.89 -14.49 13.75
C GLN A 99 19.27 -13.02 13.54
N THR A 100 18.38 -12.10 13.90
CA THR A 100 18.64 -10.65 13.77
C THR A 100 19.78 -10.23 14.71
N PHE A 101 19.77 -10.71 15.96
CA PHE A 101 20.82 -10.43 16.95
C PHE A 101 22.18 -10.93 16.50
N PHE A 102 22.28 -12.17 16.03
CA PHE A 102 23.54 -12.74 15.54
C PHE A 102 24.03 -12.04 14.27
N ALA A 103 23.14 -11.67 13.35
CA ALA A 103 23.52 -10.91 12.15
C ALA A 103 24.10 -9.53 12.50
N VAL A 104 23.44 -8.79 13.40
CA VAL A 104 23.94 -7.48 13.87
C VAL A 104 25.24 -7.63 14.64
N SER A 105 25.33 -8.62 15.53
CA SER A 105 26.55 -8.89 16.31
C SER A 105 27.72 -9.27 15.40
N ALA A 106 27.50 -10.13 14.42
CA ALA A 106 28.53 -10.50 13.44
C ALA A 106 29.02 -9.27 12.67
N TRP A 107 28.10 -8.41 12.19
CA TRP A 107 28.48 -7.17 11.50
C TRP A 107 29.28 -6.21 12.39
N VAL A 108 28.89 -6.04 13.66
CA VAL A 108 29.65 -5.22 14.63
C VAL A 108 31.02 -5.81 14.89
N LEU A 109 31.13 -7.13 15.08
CA LEU A 109 32.41 -7.80 15.26
C LEU A 109 33.30 -7.69 14.03
N THR A 110 32.74 -7.73 12.82
CA THR A 110 33.49 -7.43 11.58
C THR A 110 34.05 -6.02 11.60
N ILE A 111 33.26 -5.01 12.00
CA ILE A 111 33.76 -3.64 12.13
C ILE A 111 34.92 -3.58 13.14
N VAL A 112 34.73 -4.13 14.34
CA VAL A 112 35.76 -4.11 15.39
C VAL A 112 37.02 -4.82 14.92
N GLY A 113 36.89 -6.00 14.31
CA GLY A 113 38.02 -6.74 13.75
C GLY A 113 38.77 -5.92 12.71
N SER A 114 38.08 -5.43 11.69
CA SER A 114 38.69 -4.64 10.62
C SER A 114 39.36 -3.35 11.12
N TYR A 115 38.88 -2.76 12.23
CA TYR A 115 39.51 -1.58 12.84
C TYR A 115 40.69 -1.91 13.77
N VAL A 116 40.61 -3.00 14.54
CA VAL A 116 41.61 -3.31 15.57
C VAL A 116 42.82 -4.03 14.99
N THR A 117 42.62 -4.93 14.03
CA THR A 117 43.69 -5.83 13.59
C THR A 117 44.38 -5.41 12.29
N SER A 118 43.68 -4.72 11.39
CA SER A 118 44.07 -4.71 9.96
C SER A 118 43.53 -3.51 9.15
N LEU A 119 43.48 -2.31 9.75
CA LEU A 119 43.08 -1.09 9.03
C LEU A 119 43.95 -0.88 7.77
N GLY A 120 43.28 -0.71 6.62
CA GLY A 120 43.94 -0.53 5.32
C GLY A 120 44.20 -1.82 4.53
N GLN A 121 44.02 -3.01 5.11
CA GLN A 121 44.16 -4.25 4.33
C GLN A 121 42.99 -4.46 3.35
N HIS A 122 43.30 -4.84 2.11
CA HIS A 122 42.29 -5.08 1.05
C HIS A 122 41.26 -6.16 1.40
N SER A 123 41.68 -7.21 2.09
CA SER A 123 40.81 -8.31 2.53
C SER A 123 39.80 -7.86 3.58
N GLU A 124 40.16 -6.94 4.47
CA GLU A 124 39.23 -6.40 5.48
C GLU A 124 38.25 -5.40 4.87
N ALA A 125 38.72 -4.57 3.93
CA ALA A 125 37.85 -3.69 3.16
C ALA A 125 36.75 -4.48 2.40
N LEU A 126 37.10 -5.68 1.95
CA LEU A 126 36.19 -6.62 1.29
C LEU A 126 35.09 -7.06 2.25
N LEU A 127 35.44 -7.62 3.42
CA LEU A 127 34.46 -8.06 4.41
C LEU A 127 33.57 -6.90 4.86
N LEU A 128 34.17 -5.73 5.09
CA LEU A 128 33.46 -4.55 5.57
C LEU A 128 32.45 -4.02 4.55
N SER A 129 32.85 -3.85 3.29
CA SER A 129 31.97 -3.33 2.23
C SER A 129 30.84 -4.30 1.90
N SER A 130 31.14 -5.60 1.81
CA SER A 130 30.15 -6.66 1.53
C SER A 130 29.15 -6.80 2.68
N GLY A 131 29.63 -6.88 3.92
CA GLY A 131 28.78 -6.92 5.10
C GLY A 131 27.88 -5.68 5.21
N THR A 132 28.42 -4.51 4.88
CA THR A 132 27.66 -3.26 4.84
C THR A 132 26.55 -3.31 3.80
N LEU A 133 26.78 -3.89 2.63
CA LEU A 133 25.76 -4.03 1.57
C LEU A 133 24.54 -4.81 2.04
N TRP A 134 24.66 -5.78 2.95
CA TRP A 134 23.54 -6.60 3.42
C TRP A 134 22.72 -5.98 4.56
N THR A 135 23.18 -4.85 5.13
CA THR A 135 22.53 -4.21 6.28
C THR A 135 21.12 -3.69 5.99
N TRP A 136 20.74 -3.45 4.72
CA TRP A 136 19.38 -3.02 4.36
C TRP A 136 18.30 -4.06 4.73
N LEU A 137 18.67 -5.34 4.91
CA LEU A 137 17.74 -6.38 5.35
C LEU A 137 17.17 -6.07 6.74
N VAL A 138 17.99 -5.53 7.65
CA VAL A 138 17.60 -5.26 9.03
C VAL A 138 16.37 -4.34 9.13
N PRO A 139 16.37 -3.12 8.57
CA PRO A 139 15.22 -2.22 8.66
C PRO A 139 14.02 -2.73 7.86
N VAL A 140 14.23 -3.46 6.76
CA VAL A 140 13.12 -4.02 5.96
C VAL A 140 12.41 -5.13 6.73
N VAL A 141 13.15 -6.07 7.32
CA VAL A 141 12.54 -7.20 8.05
C VAL A 141 11.89 -6.71 9.34
N LEU A 142 12.58 -5.86 10.12
CA LEU A 142 12.00 -5.26 11.32
C LEU A 142 10.78 -4.40 11.01
N GLY A 143 10.80 -3.66 9.89
CA GLY A 143 9.66 -2.87 9.43
C GLY A 143 8.44 -3.72 9.12
N TRP A 144 8.59 -4.83 8.38
CA TRP A 144 7.48 -5.75 8.12
C TRP A 144 6.94 -6.41 9.39
N MET A 145 7.81 -6.72 10.34
CA MET A 145 7.39 -7.22 11.66
C MET A 145 6.59 -6.16 12.43
N ALA A 146 7.02 -4.90 12.40
CA ALA A 146 6.32 -3.80 13.06
C ALA A 146 4.92 -3.54 12.47
N VAL A 147 4.79 -3.56 11.14
CA VAL A 147 3.50 -3.40 10.44
C VAL A 147 2.52 -4.50 10.81
N GLY A 148 3.01 -5.72 11.01
CA GLY A 148 2.18 -6.90 11.17
C GLY A 148 1.87 -7.51 9.82
N THR A 149 2.35 -8.74 9.61
CA THR A 149 2.02 -9.53 8.42
C THR A 149 1.17 -10.73 8.80
N GLN A 150 0.40 -11.24 7.85
CA GLN A 150 -0.37 -12.44 8.08
C GLN A 150 0.54 -13.67 8.09
N SER A 151 0.26 -14.63 8.97
CA SER A 151 1.12 -15.79 9.19
C SER A 151 0.97 -16.89 8.12
N ARG A 152 -0.13 -16.90 7.37
CA ARG A 152 -0.48 -17.92 6.38
C ARG A 152 -1.04 -17.29 5.10
N PRO A 153 -0.94 -17.97 3.94
CA PRO A 153 -1.69 -17.57 2.76
C PRO A 153 -3.19 -17.67 3.01
N ASP A 154 -3.98 -16.91 2.25
CA ASP A 154 -5.45 -16.93 2.24
C ASP A 154 -6.15 -16.56 3.55
N THR A 155 -5.43 -16.10 4.59
CA THR A 155 -6.07 -15.75 5.88
C THR A 155 -7.10 -14.66 5.78
N VAL A 156 -6.89 -13.66 4.91
CA VAL A 156 -7.89 -12.60 4.66
C VAL A 156 -9.13 -13.18 3.98
N HIS A 157 -8.94 -14.10 3.04
CA HIS A 157 -10.04 -14.79 2.36
C HIS A 157 -10.83 -15.66 3.35
N ASP A 158 -10.13 -16.45 4.16
CA ASP A 158 -10.73 -17.30 5.18
C ASP A 158 -11.47 -16.48 6.24
N ALA A 159 -10.91 -15.34 6.65
CA ALA A 159 -11.56 -14.43 7.59
C ALA A 159 -12.85 -13.85 7.02
N ILE A 160 -12.88 -13.47 5.73
CA ILE A 160 -14.09 -13.01 5.06
C ILE A 160 -15.13 -14.14 4.95
N GLN A 161 -14.71 -15.36 4.62
CA GLN A 161 -15.59 -16.48 4.34
C GLN A 161 -16.16 -17.22 5.57
N GLY A 162 -15.85 -16.79 6.80
CA GLY A 162 -16.37 -17.50 7.99
C GLY A 162 -15.31 -18.24 8.78
N GLY A 163 -14.25 -18.73 8.12
CA GLY A 163 -13.23 -19.62 8.69
C GLY A 163 -13.80 -20.99 9.10
N LYS A 164 -13.10 -22.09 8.81
CA LYS A 164 -13.53 -23.44 9.23
C LYS A 164 -13.56 -23.65 10.75
N THR A 165 -12.88 -22.78 11.50
CA THR A 165 -12.65 -22.90 12.94
C THR A 165 -13.71 -22.22 13.80
N CYS A 166 -14.62 -21.42 13.23
CA CYS A 166 -15.71 -20.78 13.97
C CYS A 166 -17.07 -21.22 13.43
N GLU A 167 -17.64 -22.26 14.05
CA GLU A 167 -18.92 -22.88 13.64
C GLU A 167 -20.13 -21.93 13.74
N LYS A 168 -19.98 -20.79 14.44
CA LYS A 168 -21.02 -19.75 14.63
C LYS A 168 -20.78 -18.46 13.85
N CYS A 169 -19.69 -18.35 13.09
CA CYS A 169 -19.33 -17.09 12.43
C CYS A 169 -19.95 -16.99 11.04
N THR A 170 -20.81 -15.99 10.83
CA THR A 170 -21.43 -15.73 9.53
C THR A 170 -20.41 -15.17 8.53
N PRO A 171 -20.34 -15.68 7.29
CA PRO A 171 -19.50 -15.11 6.24
C PRO A 171 -19.96 -13.69 5.92
N LEU A 172 -19.00 -12.77 5.73
CA LEU A 172 -19.31 -11.42 5.28
C LEU A 172 -19.34 -11.39 3.75
N LYS A 173 -20.51 -11.70 3.17
CA LYS A 173 -20.70 -11.72 1.71
C LYS A 173 -20.47 -10.36 1.03
N ALA A 174 -20.55 -9.27 1.80
CA ALA A 174 -20.29 -7.92 1.32
C ALA A 174 -18.86 -7.70 0.78
N LEU A 175 -17.90 -8.54 1.18
CA LEU A 175 -16.51 -8.44 0.76
C LEU A 175 -16.05 -9.76 0.12
N GLU A 176 -15.10 -9.68 -0.82
CA GLU A 176 -14.40 -10.85 -1.37
C GLU A 176 -12.91 -10.55 -1.52
N ALA A 177 -12.07 -11.51 -1.12
CA ALA A 177 -10.62 -11.44 -1.26
C ALA A 177 -10.18 -11.81 -2.69
N LYS A 178 -10.51 -10.96 -3.66
CA LYS A 178 -10.25 -11.17 -5.08
C LYS A 178 -9.82 -9.86 -5.75
N SER A 179 -9.10 -9.93 -6.86
CA SER A 179 -8.74 -8.77 -7.70
C SER A 179 -9.66 -8.67 -8.93
N GLY A 180 -9.70 -7.48 -9.55
CA GLY A 180 -10.54 -7.20 -10.70
C GLY A 180 -11.98 -6.86 -10.33
N PHE A 181 -12.92 -7.24 -11.21
CA PHE A 181 -14.33 -6.93 -11.10
C PHE A 181 -15.11 -8.09 -10.45
N MET A 182 -16.09 -7.76 -9.60
CA MET A 182 -16.93 -8.73 -8.86
C MET A 182 -18.09 -9.31 -9.68
N GLY A 183 -18.45 -8.68 -10.78
CA GLY A 183 -19.43 -9.18 -11.75
C GLY A 183 -18.77 -9.60 -13.05
N ALA A 184 -19.57 -10.12 -13.99
CA ALA A 184 -19.14 -10.22 -15.39
C ALA A 184 -18.73 -8.80 -15.83
N PRO A 185 -17.45 -8.55 -16.14
CA PRO A 185 -17.09 -7.25 -16.69
C PRO A 185 -17.91 -7.04 -17.97
N PRO A 186 -18.25 -5.78 -18.32
CA PRO A 186 -18.96 -5.49 -19.56
C PRO A 186 -18.26 -6.11 -20.79
N THR A 187 -16.97 -6.40 -20.67
CA THR A 187 -16.12 -7.11 -21.62
C THR A 187 -15.13 -7.99 -20.85
N VAL A 188 -14.94 -9.25 -21.26
CA VAL A 188 -13.91 -10.14 -20.70
C VAL A 188 -12.56 -9.41 -20.77
N VAL A 189 -11.89 -9.24 -19.63
CA VAL A 189 -10.53 -8.69 -19.60
C VAL A 189 -9.63 -9.69 -20.29
N GLU A 190 -9.23 -9.39 -21.52
CA GLU A 190 -8.33 -10.25 -22.30
C GLU A 190 -6.96 -10.30 -21.62
N ASP A 191 -6.42 -11.50 -21.48
CA ASP A 191 -5.01 -11.69 -21.11
C ASP A 191 -4.11 -11.06 -22.19
N ALA A 192 -3.03 -10.43 -21.75
CA ALA A 192 -2.09 -9.77 -22.65
C ALA A 192 -0.74 -10.49 -22.61
N LEU A 193 -0.24 -10.91 -23.78
CA LEU A 193 0.99 -11.72 -23.88
C LEU A 193 0.87 -13.03 -23.07
N LEU A 194 1.69 -13.18 -22.04
CA LEU A 194 1.83 -14.35 -21.18
C LEU A 194 1.27 -14.13 -19.77
N GLY A 195 0.47 -13.07 -19.55
CA GLY A 195 0.01 -12.74 -18.21
C GLY A 195 -1.27 -11.92 -18.14
N LYS A 196 -1.88 -11.93 -16.95
CA LYS A 196 -3.05 -11.12 -16.64
C LYS A 196 -2.68 -9.65 -16.56
N VAL A 197 -3.54 -8.79 -17.09
CA VAL A 197 -3.36 -7.33 -17.01
C VAL A 197 -3.30 -6.86 -15.56
N GLN A 198 -4.21 -7.36 -14.70
CA GLN A 198 -4.23 -7.12 -13.25
C GLN A 198 -2.88 -7.45 -12.60
N GLY A 199 -2.26 -8.56 -13.04
CA GLY A 199 -0.95 -9.01 -12.62
C GLY A 199 -0.77 -9.08 -11.11
N ASP A 200 0.22 -8.34 -10.61
CA ASP A 200 0.65 -8.38 -9.20
C ASP A 200 -0.41 -7.88 -8.22
N GLU A 201 -1.38 -7.09 -8.67
CA GLU A 201 -2.52 -6.67 -7.84
C GLU A 201 -3.29 -7.90 -7.30
N ALA A 202 -3.38 -8.95 -8.11
CA ALA A 202 -4.09 -10.19 -7.79
C ALA A 202 -3.31 -11.12 -6.84
N CYS A 203 -2.00 -10.91 -6.67
CA CYS A 203 -1.15 -11.82 -5.90
C CYS A 203 -1.14 -11.46 -4.41
N GLN A 204 -1.56 -12.38 -3.53
CA GLN A 204 -1.50 -12.12 -2.08
C GLN A 204 -0.06 -12.01 -1.57
N GLY A 205 0.12 -11.17 -0.54
CA GLY A 205 1.35 -11.05 0.23
C GLY A 205 1.87 -9.61 0.34
N PRO A 206 2.70 -9.33 1.36
CA PRO A 206 3.19 -7.99 1.67
C PRO A 206 4.04 -7.38 0.55
N ILE A 207 4.78 -8.19 -0.21
CA ILE A 207 5.62 -7.71 -1.30
C ILE A 207 4.80 -7.17 -2.47
N TYR A 208 3.53 -7.56 -2.62
CA TYR A 208 2.67 -7.13 -3.73
C TYR A 208 1.85 -5.87 -3.44
N ASN A 209 1.99 -5.29 -2.24
CA ASN A 209 1.24 -4.08 -1.88
C ASN A 209 1.59 -2.88 -2.75
N TYR A 210 2.78 -2.83 -3.37
CA TYR A 210 3.10 -1.82 -4.37
C TYR A 210 2.12 -1.79 -5.55
N ALA A 211 1.48 -2.92 -5.89
CA ALA A 211 0.52 -3.01 -6.97
C ALA A 211 -0.88 -2.51 -6.58
N ARG A 212 -1.13 -2.25 -5.29
CA ARG A 212 -2.44 -1.85 -4.75
C ARG A 212 -2.51 -0.39 -4.32
N ILE A 213 -1.56 0.43 -4.76
CA ILE A 213 -1.48 1.85 -4.38
C ILE A 213 -2.72 2.66 -4.80
N PHE A 214 -3.52 2.18 -5.75
CA PHE A 214 -4.79 2.82 -6.14
C PHE A 214 -6.01 2.15 -5.52
N THR A 215 -6.00 0.83 -5.42
CA THR A 215 -7.17 0.03 -5.03
C THR A 215 -7.41 0.06 -3.53
N ASN A 216 -6.35 0.07 -2.72
CA ASN A 216 -6.49 0.14 -1.26
C ASN A 216 -7.09 1.48 -0.79
N PRO A 217 -6.60 2.66 -1.26
CA PRO A 217 -7.25 3.94 -0.95
C PRO A 217 -8.69 4.02 -1.45
N LYS A 218 -8.99 3.48 -2.65
CA LYS A 218 -10.36 3.43 -3.17
C LYS A 218 -11.28 2.63 -2.26
N LEU A 219 -10.85 1.44 -1.84
CA LEU A 219 -11.60 0.58 -0.90
C LEU A 219 -11.88 1.30 0.43
N ARG A 220 -10.84 1.91 1.02
CA ARG A 220 -10.97 2.74 2.23
C ARG A 220 -12.03 3.81 2.03
N ASN A 221 -11.92 4.63 0.99
CA ASN A 221 -12.83 5.75 0.75
C ASN A 221 -14.28 5.26 0.59
N MET A 222 -14.50 4.13 -0.09
CA MET A 222 -15.86 3.56 -0.25
C MET A 222 -16.47 3.13 1.08
N ILE A 223 -15.70 2.48 1.96
CA ILE A 223 -16.19 2.05 3.27
C ILE A 223 -16.41 3.26 4.19
N VAL A 224 -15.48 4.21 4.23
CA VAL A 224 -15.61 5.45 5.00
C VAL A 224 -16.85 6.23 4.57
N SER A 225 -17.09 6.40 3.26
CA SER A 225 -18.29 7.05 2.76
C SER A 225 -19.59 6.29 3.07
N ALA A 226 -19.55 4.95 3.17
CA ALA A 226 -20.72 4.17 3.56
C ALA A 226 -21.07 4.39 5.04
N PHE A 227 -20.07 4.43 5.92
CA PHE A 227 -20.27 4.80 7.33
C PHE A 227 -20.78 6.23 7.49
N ASP A 228 -20.17 7.20 6.79
CA ASP A 228 -20.61 8.60 6.81
C ASP A 228 -22.08 8.75 6.40
N LYS A 229 -22.49 8.10 5.31
CA LYS A 229 -23.90 8.08 4.87
C LYS A 229 -24.83 7.45 5.90
N LYS A 230 -24.43 6.35 6.56
CA LYS A 230 -25.22 5.71 7.62
C LYS A 230 -25.39 6.65 8.81
N ILE A 231 -24.33 7.31 9.25
CA ILE A 231 -24.34 8.29 10.34
C ILE A 231 -25.29 9.45 10.01
N GLN A 232 -25.19 10.01 8.80
CA GLN A 232 -26.07 11.09 8.33
C GLN A 232 -27.53 10.64 8.28
N SER A 233 -27.81 9.46 7.72
CA SER A 233 -29.19 8.93 7.66
C SER A 233 -29.80 8.69 9.04
N THR A 234 -29.01 8.22 10.02
CA THR A 234 -29.49 8.06 11.40
C THR A 234 -29.80 9.42 12.02
N ARG A 235 -28.92 10.40 11.84
CA ARG A 235 -29.12 11.80 12.29
C ARG A 235 -30.40 12.41 11.73
N ASP A 236 -30.64 12.27 10.43
CA ASP A 236 -31.82 12.83 9.77
C ASP A 236 -33.13 12.19 10.26
N ARG A 237 -33.14 10.87 10.46
CA ARG A 237 -34.29 10.16 11.03
C ARG A 237 -34.60 10.60 12.46
N GLU A 238 -33.59 10.91 13.26
CA GLU A 238 -33.77 11.40 14.63
C GLU A 238 -34.27 12.84 14.67
N LEU A 239 -33.74 13.73 13.82
CA LEU A 239 -34.23 15.11 13.69
C LEU A 239 -35.72 15.15 13.32
N GLN A 240 -36.18 14.23 12.46
CA GLN A 240 -37.59 14.09 12.10
C GLN A 240 -38.48 13.55 13.23
N ARG A 241 -37.91 12.89 14.26
CA ARG A 241 -38.66 12.37 15.42
C ARG A 241 -38.81 13.39 16.55
N LEU A 242 -38.10 14.51 16.51
CA LEU A 242 -38.30 15.57 17.50
C LEU A 242 -39.68 16.22 17.29
N PRO A 243 -40.53 16.32 18.33
CA PRO A 243 -41.87 16.87 18.18
C PRO A 243 -41.80 18.33 17.75
N SER A 244 -42.47 18.66 16.65
CA SER A 244 -42.71 20.03 16.21
C SER A 244 -43.32 20.80 17.38
N ARG A 245 -42.60 21.82 17.86
CA ARG A 245 -43.09 22.76 18.86
C ARG A 245 -44.44 23.32 18.37
N PRO A 246 -45.53 23.29 19.16
CA PRO A 246 -46.80 23.85 18.72
C PRO A 246 -46.61 25.35 18.47
N GLU A 247 -46.85 25.79 17.23
CA GLU A 247 -47.06 27.19 16.91
C GLU A 247 -48.28 27.66 17.71
N ASN A 248 -48.06 28.61 18.63
CA ASN A 248 -49.12 29.33 19.31
C ASN A 248 -49.98 30.06 18.25
N GLN A 249 -51.14 29.50 17.92
CA GLN A 249 -52.24 30.22 17.31
C GLN A 249 -53.05 30.90 18.41
N ASP A 250 -52.60 32.07 18.84
CA ASP A 250 -53.43 33.06 19.50
C ASP A 250 -53.59 34.26 18.56
N SER A 251 -54.69 34.31 17.82
CA SER A 251 -55.26 35.54 17.26
C SER A 251 -56.69 35.27 16.79
N ALA A 252 -57.65 35.50 17.68
CA ALA A 252 -59.07 35.52 17.38
C ALA A 252 -59.56 36.96 17.16
N HIS A 253 -60.26 37.14 16.03
CA HIS A 253 -61.36 38.07 15.74
C HIS A 253 -61.22 39.59 15.93
N ALA A 254 -61.33 40.33 14.81
CA ALA A 254 -62.35 41.38 14.64
C ALA A 254 -62.62 41.66 13.15
N SER A 255 -63.88 41.50 12.77
CA SER A 255 -64.53 41.80 11.49
C SER A 255 -64.68 43.30 11.21
N VAL A 256 -64.85 43.68 9.92
CA VAL A 256 -65.91 44.57 9.36
C VAL A 256 -65.62 44.93 7.88
N SER A 257 -66.53 44.52 6.97
CA SER A 257 -67.18 45.23 5.83
C SER A 257 -66.32 46.02 4.80
N ASN A 258 -66.60 46.14 3.49
CA ASN A 258 -67.74 45.85 2.59
C ASN A 258 -67.32 46.13 1.11
N VAL A 259 -68.22 45.83 0.16
CA VAL A 259 -68.40 46.43 -1.20
C VAL A 259 -68.04 45.56 -2.44
N SER A 260 -69.03 44.74 -2.83
CA SER A 260 -69.67 44.55 -4.17
C SER A 260 -68.93 44.76 -5.50
N SER A 261 -69.03 43.77 -6.42
CA SER A 261 -69.88 43.80 -7.65
C SER A 261 -69.63 42.56 -8.54
N SER A 262 -70.66 41.72 -8.78
CA SER A 262 -71.31 41.49 -10.10
C SER A 262 -70.34 41.13 -11.26
N GLY A 263 -70.34 39.93 -11.85
CA GLY A 263 -71.51 39.27 -12.46
C GLY A 263 -71.20 37.95 -13.19
N SER A 264 -72.29 37.23 -13.48
CA SER A 264 -72.50 36.25 -14.57
C SER A 264 -72.04 34.78 -14.43
N ARG A 265 -73.05 33.92 -14.25
CA ARG A 265 -73.16 32.44 -14.35
C ARG A 265 -72.89 31.90 -15.79
N PRO A 266 -73.13 30.59 -16.11
CA PRO A 266 -72.69 29.32 -15.50
C PRO A 266 -72.19 28.31 -16.58
N PHE A 267 -71.55 27.20 -16.20
CA PHE A 267 -71.89 25.88 -16.77
C PHE A 267 -71.43 24.74 -15.86
N ALA A 268 -72.35 23.81 -15.62
CA ALA A 268 -72.25 22.67 -14.74
C ALA A 268 -71.76 21.42 -15.49
N THR A 269 -70.96 20.56 -14.86
CA THR A 269 -71.27 19.12 -14.67
C THR A 269 -70.42 18.56 -13.52
N GLU A 270 -71.06 17.65 -12.79
CA GLU A 270 -70.77 16.94 -11.53
C GLU A 270 -69.48 16.08 -11.43
N PRO A 271 -69.19 15.53 -10.22
CA PRO A 271 -67.87 15.14 -9.74
C PRO A 271 -67.51 13.66 -9.91
N GLN A 272 -66.21 13.37 -9.96
CA GLN A 272 -65.67 12.06 -9.60
C GLN A 272 -64.55 12.21 -8.55
N PRO A 273 -64.52 11.37 -7.51
CA PRO A 273 -63.49 11.39 -6.48
C PRO A 273 -62.23 10.67 -7.00
N PRO A 274 -61.00 11.19 -6.78
CA PRO A 274 -59.81 10.40 -7.06
C PRO A 274 -59.67 9.31 -6.00
N ALA A 275 -59.71 8.07 -6.49
CA ALA A 275 -59.44 6.86 -5.77
C ALA A 275 -58.05 6.91 -5.11
N ARG A 276 -58.04 6.57 -3.82
CA ARG A 276 -56.86 6.11 -3.10
C ARG A 276 -56.34 4.85 -3.80
N THR A 277 -55.10 4.90 -4.27
CA THR A 277 -54.31 3.69 -4.51
C THR A 277 -52.97 3.90 -3.85
N ASP A 278 -52.92 3.49 -2.59
CA ASP A 278 -51.68 3.17 -1.90
C ASP A 278 -51.01 2.02 -2.63
N THR A 279 -49.85 2.30 -3.25
CA THR A 279 -48.70 1.39 -3.46
C THR A 279 -47.63 2.19 -4.20
N ASN A 280 -47.11 3.22 -3.53
CA ASN A 280 -45.76 3.69 -3.86
C ASN A 280 -44.79 2.64 -3.33
N GLU A 281 -44.60 1.56 -4.09
CA GLU A 281 -43.31 0.87 -4.11
C GLU A 281 -42.28 1.94 -4.46
N ARG A 282 -41.59 2.40 -3.42
CA ARG A 282 -40.45 3.29 -3.53
C ARG A 282 -39.41 2.53 -4.34
N GLN A 283 -39.44 2.69 -5.67
CA GLN A 283 -38.34 2.26 -6.53
C GLN A 283 -37.05 2.78 -5.91
N PRO A 284 -36.07 1.91 -5.63
CA PRO A 284 -34.78 2.37 -5.16
C PRO A 284 -34.22 3.34 -6.21
N ASP A 285 -33.81 4.50 -5.72
CA ASP A 285 -33.22 5.57 -6.51
C ASP A 285 -32.17 4.98 -7.49
N PRO A 286 -32.32 5.16 -8.82
CA PRO A 286 -31.43 4.58 -9.83
C PRO A 286 -29.98 5.11 -9.76
N ASN A 287 -29.68 6.02 -8.82
CA ASN A 287 -28.38 6.61 -8.58
C ASN A 287 -27.53 5.92 -7.50
N PHE A 288 -27.86 4.70 -7.05
CA PHE A 288 -26.87 3.88 -6.35
C PHE A 288 -25.82 3.37 -7.36
N ASN A 289 -24.87 4.27 -7.66
CA ASN A 289 -23.75 4.05 -8.57
C ASN A 289 -23.07 2.71 -8.29
N LEU A 290 -22.91 1.89 -9.33
CA LEU A 290 -22.11 0.67 -9.34
C LEU A 290 -20.78 0.95 -8.63
N ILE A 291 -20.40 0.13 -7.65
CA ILE A 291 -19.21 0.39 -6.85
C ILE A 291 -17.99 0.17 -7.74
N GLU A 292 -17.38 1.26 -8.17
CA GLU A 292 -16.24 1.28 -9.09
C GLU A 292 -14.93 0.90 -8.35
N PRO A 293 -14.32 -0.27 -8.63
CA PRO A 293 -13.17 -0.77 -7.86
C PRO A 293 -11.84 -0.04 -8.14
N TYR A 294 -11.74 0.71 -9.24
CA TYR A 294 -10.56 1.47 -9.64
C TYR A 294 -10.78 2.98 -9.52
N MET A 295 -9.81 3.67 -8.92
CA MET A 295 -9.82 5.12 -8.74
C MET A 295 -9.59 5.87 -10.07
N LYS A 296 -10.48 6.81 -10.42
CA LYS A 296 -10.34 7.62 -11.65
C LYS A 296 -9.10 8.52 -11.57
N TRP A 297 -8.48 8.84 -12.70
CA TRP A 297 -7.30 9.74 -12.73
C TRP A 297 -7.58 11.13 -12.12
N THR A 298 -8.81 11.62 -12.22
CA THR A 298 -9.25 12.86 -11.58
C THR A 298 -9.31 12.75 -10.06
N GLU A 299 -9.70 11.59 -9.52
CA GLU A 299 -9.68 11.28 -8.09
C GLU A 299 -8.23 11.16 -7.60
N VAL A 300 -7.38 10.43 -8.33
CA VAL A 300 -5.94 10.28 -8.01
C VAL A 300 -5.24 11.64 -7.90
N ARG A 301 -5.51 12.56 -8.84
CA ARG A 301 -4.89 13.90 -8.83
C ARG A 301 -5.36 14.77 -7.66
N ARG A 302 -6.57 14.53 -7.15
CA ARG A 302 -7.16 15.29 -6.04
C ARG A 302 -6.82 14.70 -4.68
N ASP A 303 -6.48 13.42 -4.61
CA ASP A 303 -6.12 12.73 -3.37
C ASP A 303 -4.70 13.10 -2.92
N ILE A 304 -4.62 14.11 -2.04
CA ILE A 304 -3.38 14.61 -1.45
C ILE A 304 -2.68 13.52 -0.62
N ASP A 305 -3.45 12.69 0.09
CA ASP A 305 -2.93 11.61 0.92
C ASP A 305 -2.25 10.53 0.08
N TRP A 306 -2.88 10.14 -1.03
CA TRP A 306 -2.28 9.22 -2.00
C TRP A 306 -0.94 9.75 -2.54
N MET A 307 -0.92 11.03 -2.95
CA MET A 307 0.29 11.65 -3.51
C MET A 307 1.44 11.64 -2.50
N TRP A 308 1.20 12.06 -1.25
CA TRP A 308 2.22 12.04 -0.21
C TRP A 308 2.65 10.62 0.14
N ASN A 309 1.72 9.67 0.18
CA ASN A 309 2.05 8.27 0.41
C ASN A 309 2.98 7.73 -0.69
N PHE A 310 2.73 8.06 -1.96
CA PHE A 310 3.57 7.64 -3.08
C PHE A 310 4.96 8.29 -3.05
N ILE A 311 5.04 9.61 -2.81
CA ILE A 311 6.30 10.36 -2.77
C ILE A 311 7.18 9.88 -1.61
N ILE A 312 6.64 9.82 -0.39
CA ILE A 312 7.39 9.41 0.80
C ILE A 312 7.87 7.95 0.66
N SER A 313 7.02 7.06 0.12
CA SER A 313 7.39 5.66 -0.07
C SER A 313 8.55 5.49 -1.07
N ASN A 314 8.56 6.26 -2.16
CA ASN A 314 9.69 6.26 -3.10
C ASN A 314 10.93 6.90 -2.47
N ALA A 315 10.79 8.02 -1.76
CA ALA A 315 11.91 8.71 -1.12
C ALA A 315 12.64 7.78 -0.13
N VAL A 316 11.89 7.09 0.75
CA VAL A 316 12.46 6.12 1.70
C VAL A 316 13.08 4.92 0.97
N ALA A 317 12.46 4.42 -0.11
CA ALA A 317 13.00 3.31 -0.88
C ALA A 317 14.32 3.66 -1.59
N VAL A 318 14.42 4.85 -2.19
CA VAL A 318 15.65 5.38 -2.80
C VAL A 318 16.71 5.58 -1.72
N PHE A 319 16.34 6.24 -0.62
CA PHE A 319 17.23 6.52 0.50
C PHE A 319 17.86 5.24 1.07
N LEU A 320 17.05 4.21 1.36
CA LEU A 320 17.60 2.94 1.83
C LEU A 320 18.47 2.24 0.78
N GLN A 321 17.98 2.16 -0.47
CA GLN A 321 18.70 1.46 -1.55
C GLN A 321 20.08 2.07 -1.78
N TRP A 322 20.14 3.38 -1.99
CA TRP A 322 21.38 4.09 -2.33
C TRP A 322 22.19 4.48 -1.10
N GLY A 323 21.59 4.63 0.08
CA GLY A 323 22.34 4.84 1.32
C GLY A 323 23.19 3.62 1.70
N VAL A 324 22.64 2.41 1.56
CA VAL A 324 23.40 1.17 1.83
C VAL A 324 24.30 0.78 0.65
N THR A 325 23.76 0.74 -0.58
CA THR A 325 24.55 0.37 -1.77
C THR A 325 25.63 1.40 -2.07
N GLY A 326 25.30 2.69 -1.95
CA GLY A 326 26.25 3.79 -2.11
C GLY A 326 27.32 3.76 -1.04
N SER A 327 27.01 3.34 0.19
CA SER A 327 28.02 3.17 1.25
C SER A 327 29.03 2.09 0.89
N ALA A 328 28.56 0.90 0.51
CA ALA A 328 29.43 -0.18 0.05
C ALA A 328 30.26 0.25 -1.18
N THR A 329 29.65 1.00 -2.10
CA THR A 329 30.32 1.55 -3.29
C THR A 329 31.40 2.55 -2.91
N VAL A 330 31.12 3.50 -2.01
CA VAL A 330 32.07 4.53 -1.55
C VAL A 330 33.26 3.88 -0.85
N ILE A 331 33.01 2.93 0.06
CA ILE A 331 34.07 2.16 0.73
C ILE A 331 34.94 1.49 -0.33
N SER A 332 34.35 0.76 -1.26
CA SER A 332 35.12 0.03 -2.28
C SER A 332 35.77 0.91 -3.35
N TYR A 333 35.21 2.08 -3.67
CA TYR A 333 35.71 2.98 -4.71
C TYR A 333 36.85 3.86 -4.21
N LEU A 334 36.80 4.26 -2.93
CA LEU A 334 37.80 5.12 -2.31
C LEU A 334 38.91 4.35 -1.58
N THR A 335 38.70 3.08 -1.25
CA THR A 335 39.79 2.18 -0.85
C THR A 335 40.76 2.02 -2.02
N GLU A 336 42.06 1.97 -1.73
CA GLU A 336 43.20 2.19 -2.65
C GLU A 336 43.05 1.82 -4.13
N VAL A 337 43.79 2.57 -4.97
CA VAL A 337 43.59 2.71 -6.41
C VAL A 337 42.20 3.27 -6.72
N ARG A 338 41.95 4.51 -6.25
CA ARG A 338 40.67 5.22 -6.38
C ARG A 338 40.09 5.07 -7.79
N GLY A 339 38.93 4.46 -7.89
CA GLY A 339 38.32 4.19 -9.18
C GLY A 339 37.23 3.11 -9.15
N LEU A 340 36.61 2.93 -10.31
CA LEU A 340 35.63 1.87 -10.52
C LEU A 340 36.37 0.55 -10.75
N GLY A 341 36.46 -0.27 -9.71
CA GLY A 341 36.98 -1.64 -9.78
C GLY A 341 35.86 -2.66 -10.00
N CYS A 342 36.22 -3.94 -10.01
CA CYS A 342 35.23 -5.02 -10.10
C CYS A 342 34.20 -4.97 -8.96
N ARG A 343 34.65 -4.67 -7.74
CA ARG A 343 33.80 -4.67 -6.53
C ARG A 343 32.87 -3.46 -6.51
N SER A 344 33.41 -2.25 -6.57
CA SER A 344 32.61 -1.01 -6.64
C SER A 344 31.71 -0.97 -7.89
N GLY A 345 32.17 -1.49 -9.03
CA GLY A 345 31.37 -1.69 -10.23
C GLY A 345 30.22 -2.69 -10.03
N SER A 346 30.46 -3.80 -9.34
CA SER A 346 29.42 -4.81 -9.05
C SER A 346 28.33 -4.27 -8.13
N TYR A 347 28.70 -3.50 -7.09
CA TYR A 347 27.74 -2.84 -6.20
C TYR A 347 26.94 -1.76 -6.93
N LEU A 348 27.59 -0.98 -7.80
CA LEU A 348 26.92 0.02 -8.63
C LEU A 348 25.93 -0.64 -9.60
N LEU A 349 26.34 -1.72 -10.27
CA LEU A 349 25.47 -2.50 -11.14
C LEU A 349 24.26 -3.04 -10.36
N TYR A 350 24.47 -3.56 -9.15
CA TYR A 350 23.40 -3.99 -8.26
C TYR A 350 22.39 -2.87 -7.96
N GLY A 351 22.89 -1.67 -7.64
CA GLY A 351 22.05 -0.49 -7.39
C GLY A 351 21.24 -0.05 -8.62
N ILE A 352 21.86 -0.06 -9.79
CA ILE A 352 21.21 0.30 -11.07
C ILE A 352 20.13 -0.73 -11.41
N LEU A 353 20.44 -2.02 -11.43
CA LEU A 353 19.48 -3.07 -11.75
C LEU A 353 18.30 -3.09 -10.75
N ALA A 354 18.57 -2.88 -9.45
CA ALA A 354 17.51 -2.75 -8.45
C ALA A 354 16.58 -1.56 -8.73
N THR A 355 17.14 -0.42 -9.15
CA THR A 355 16.37 0.79 -9.49
C THR A 355 15.58 0.60 -10.79
N SER A 356 16.18 0.00 -11.82
CA SER A 356 15.51 -0.31 -13.08
C SER A 356 14.33 -1.27 -12.88
N ALA A 357 14.53 -2.34 -12.10
CA ALA A 357 13.45 -3.27 -11.75
C ALA A 357 12.30 -2.56 -11.04
N HIS A 358 12.62 -1.69 -10.06
CA HIS A 358 11.62 -0.90 -9.34
C HIS A 358 10.81 0.01 -10.27
N VAL A 359 11.48 0.77 -11.15
CA VAL A 359 10.82 1.68 -12.10
C VAL A 359 9.92 0.90 -13.07
N LEU A 360 10.39 -0.21 -13.62
CA LEU A 360 9.62 -1.04 -14.55
C LEU A 360 8.37 -1.66 -13.87
N LEU A 361 8.52 -2.14 -12.64
CA LEU A 361 7.41 -2.70 -11.88
C LEU A 361 6.39 -1.63 -11.50
N LEU A 362 6.82 -0.45 -11.04
CA LEU A 362 5.89 0.66 -10.79
C LEU A 362 5.20 1.12 -12.08
N ALA A 363 5.94 1.31 -13.18
CA ALA A 363 5.35 1.66 -14.47
C ALA A 363 4.27 0.64 -14.88
N SER A 364 4.51 -0.65 -14.66
CA SER A 364 3.52 -1.70 -14.93
C SER A 364 2.23 -1.51 -14.12
N VAL A 365 2.30 -1.02 -12.88
CA VAL A 365 1.11 -0.74 -12.04
C VAL A 365 0.28 0.40 -12.62
N PHE A 366 0.92 1.51 -13.02
CA PHE A 366 0.21 2.63 -13.66
C PHE A 366 -0.43 2.23 -14.99
N LEU A 367 0.27 1.46 -15.82
CA LEU A 367 -0.26 0.96 -17.09
C LEU A 367 -1.42 -0.02 -16.87
N SER A 368 -1.29 -0.94 -15.91
CA SER A 368 -2.36 -1.89 -15.57
C SER A 368 -3.59 -1.17 -15.03
N HIS A 369 -3.40 -0.20 -14.13
CA HIS A 369 -4.46 0.64 -13.60
C HIS A 369 -5.18 1.41 -14.71
N HIS A 370 -4.43 1.99 -15.66
CA HIS A 370 -5.01 2.67 -16.81
C HIS A 370 -5.90 1.75 -17.65
N VAL A 371 -5.43 0.54 -17.95
CA VAL A 371 -6.21 -0.45 -18.71
C VAL A 371 -7.45 -0.89 -17.94
N MET A 372 -7.32 -1.17 -16.65
CA MET A 372 -8.46 -1.54 -15.81
C MET A 372 -9.50 -0.42 -15.70
N LEU A 373 -9.08 0.84 -15.65
CA LEU A 373 -9.99 1.99 -15.73
C LEU A 373 -10.72 2.08 -17.08
N LEU A 374 -10.05 1.79 -18.19
CA LEU A 374 -10.70 1.76 -19.51
C LEU A 374 -11.78 0.68 -19.55
N TYR A 375 -11.51 -0.51 -19.01
CA TYR A 375 -12.51 -1.57 -18.88
C TYR A 375 -13.68 -1.19 -17.96
N GLN A 376 -13.41 -0.48 -16.86
CA GLN A 376 -14.44 -0.01 -15.93
C GLN A 376 -15.39 1.00 -16.57
N ASN A 377 -14.88 1.90 -17.42
CA ASN A 377 -15.66 2.96 -18.04
C ASN A 377 -16.41 2.51 -19.32
N GLN A 378 -16.23 1.28 -19.79
CA GLN A 378 -16.90 0.81 -20.99
C GLN A 378 -18.37 0.43 -20.70
N PRO A 379 -19.34 0.94 -21.49
CA PRO A 379 -20.74 0.52 -21.37
C PRO A 379 -20.90 -0.98 -21.71
N LYS A 380 -21.85 -1.64 -21.03
CA LYS A 380 -22.27 -3.06 -21.24
C LYS A 380 -22.53 -3.36 -22.73
N PRO A 381 -22.39 -4.64 -23.16
CA PRO A 381 -21.61 -5.01 -24.32
C PRO A 381 -22.27 -4.58 -25.64
N TYR A 382 -21.69 -3.58 -26.29
CA TYR A 382 -21.64 -3.60 -27.75
C TYR A 382 -20.32 -4.26 -28.14
N LYS A 383 -20.40 -5.28 -28.99
CA LYS A 383 -19.29 -6.13 -29.49
C LYS A 383 -18.34 -5.33 -30.39
N ARG A 384 -17.90 -4.16 -29.96
CA ARG A 384 -16.96 -3.30 -30.68
C ARG A 384 -15.58 -3.89 -30.47
N SER A 385 -14.79 -4.01 -31.53
CA SER A 385 -13.42 -4.54 -31.45
C SER A 385 -12.69 -3.83 -30.33
N VAL A 386 -12.15 -4.60 -29.37
CA VAL A 386 -11.34 -4.05 -28.29
C VAL A 386 -10.30 -3.13 -28.92
N ASP A 387 -10.34 -1.86 -28.48
CA ASP A 387 -9.52 -0.81 -29.07
C ASP A 387 -8.06 -1.25 -29.10
N PHE A 388 -7.40 -1.07 -30.24
CA PHE A 388 -6.00 -1.41 -30.44
C PHE A 388 -5.11 -0.77 -29.36
N GLN A 389 -5.52 0.42 -28.87
CA GLN A 389 -4.87 1.11 -27.77
C GLN A 389 -4.91 0.31 -26.45
N ILE A 390 -6.07 -0.24 -26.06
CA ILE A 390 -6.23 -1.02 -24.81
C ILE A 390 -5.31 -2.24 -24.84
N ARG A 391 -5.30 -2.96 -25.97
CA ARG A 391 -4.44 -4.13 -26.15
C ARG A 391 -2.96 -3.75 -26.11
N SER A 392 -2.56 -2.66 -26.75
CA SER A 392 -1.17 -2.22 -26.78
C SER A 392 -0.66 -1.80 -25.39
N ILE A 393 -1.45 -1.03 -24.64
CA ILE A 393 -1.11 -0.62 -23.26
C ILE A 393 -1.10 -1.85 -22.34
N GLY A 394 -2.06 -2.78 -22.48
CA GLY A 394 -2.08 -4.03 -21.73
C GLY A 394 -0.83 -4.89 -21.96
N ARG A 395 -0.40 -5.03 -23.22
CA ARG A 395 0.85 -5.72 -23.57
C ARG A 395 2.07 -5.03 -22.98
N LEU A 396 2.14 -3.70 -23.03
CA LEU A 396 3.22 -2.93 -22.43
C LEU A 396 3.27 -3.10 -20.90
N ALA A 397 2.11 -3.12 -20.24
CA ALA A 397 2.01 -3.38 -18.80
C ALA A 397 2.60 -4.75 -18.43
N VAL A 398 2.20 -5.80 -19.14
CA VAL A 398 2.69 -7.17 -18.90
C VAL A 398 4.18 -7.30 -19.24
N ALA A 399 4.63 -6.73 -20.36
CA ALA A 399 6.04 -6.75 -20.76
C ALA A 399 6.93 -6.04 -19.75
N SER A 400 6.52 -4.85 -19.28
CA SER A 400 7.27 -4.07 -18.28
C SER A 400 7.38 -4.84 -16.95
N ARG A 401 6.30 -5.50 -16.54
CA ARG A 401 6.29 -6.34 -15.33
C ARG A 401 7.21 -7.55 -15.48
N PHE A 402 7.11 -8.28 -16.58
CA PHE A 402 7.94 -9.45 -16.85
C PHE A 402 9.42 -9.06 -16.84
N LEU A 403 9.79 -8.02 -17.60
CA LEU A 403 11.17 -7.51 -17.64
C LEU A 403 11.65 -7.05 -16.25
N GLY A 404 10.82 -6.31 -15.51
CA GLY A 404 11.14 -5.86 -14.16
C GLY A 404 11.41 -7.04 -13.20
N LYS A 405 10.60 -8.10 -13.25
CA LYS A 405 10.83 -9.32 -12.46
C LYS A 405 12.08 -10.06 -12.90
N SER A 406 12.32 -10.20 -14.21
CA SER A 406 13.53 -10.83 -14.74
C SER A 406 14.79 -10.09 -14.29
N ILE A 407 14.80 -8.75 -14.36
CA ILE A 407 15.91 -7.93 -13.86
C ILE A 407 16.08 -8.13 -12.35
N ALA A 408 15.00 -8.18 -11.57
CA ALA A 408 15.09 -8.43 -10.13
C ALA A 408 15.72 -9.80 -9.81
N VAL A 409 15.37 -10.86 -10.55
CA VAL A 409 15.97 -12.20 -10.41
C VAL A 409 17.45 -12.18 -10.79
N VAL A 410 17.80 -11.60 -11.94
CA VAL A 410 19.20 -11.46 -12.37
C VAL A 410 20.00 -10.66 -11.33
N ASN A 411 19.43 -9.59 -10.79
CA ASN A 411 20.07 -8.78 -9.77
C ASN A 411 20.29 -9.52 -8.45
N ALA A 412 19.35 -10.37 -8.05
CA ALA A 412 19.48 -11.24 -6.88
C ALA A 412 20.56 -12.30 -7.07
N ILE A 413 20.63 -12.91 -8.26
CA ILE A 413 21.72 -13.83 -8.61
C ILE A 413 23.06 -13.09 -8.60
N TRP A 414 23.11 -11.88 -9.18
CA TRP A 414 24.31 -11.06 -9.25
C TRP A 414 24.89 -10.73 -7.87
N ILE A 415 24.08 -10.25 -6.93
CA ILE A 415 24.58 -9.91 -5.59
C ILE A 415 25.11 -11.14 -4.85
N ILE A 416 24.46 -12.31 -4.99
CA ILE A 416 24.94 -13.56 -4.40
C ILE A 416 26.27 -14.00 -5.04
N LEU A 417 26.35 -13.98 -6.38
CA LEU A 417 27.58 -14.32 -7.09
C LEU A 417 28.71 -13.35 -6.75
N SER A 418 28.44 -12.05 -6.62
CA SER A 418 29.43 -11.07 -6.20
C SER A 418 29.99 -11.39 -4.81
N SER A 419 29.14 -11.76 -3.85
CA SER A 419 29.60 -12.19 -2.53
C SER A 419 30.43 -13.49 -2.58
N VAL A 420 30.11 -14.43 -3.48
CA VAL A 420 30.92 -15.64 -3.69
C VAL A 420 32.27 -15.29 -4.32
N PHE A 421 32.28 -14.43 -5.33
CA PHE A 421 33.49 -13.95 -6.00
C PHE A 421 34.42 -13.20 -5.04
N GLU A 422 33.86 -12.45 -4.10
CA GLU A 422 34.60 -11.86 -2.99
C GLU A 422 35.24 -12.93 -2.11
N LEU A 423 34.46 -13.93 -1.67
CA LEU A 423 34.96 -14.97 -0.76
C LEU A 423 36.10 -15.81 -1.36
N ILE A 424 36.03 -16.14 -2.66
CA ILE A 424 37.06 -16.94 -3.34
C ILE A 424 38.26 -16.12 -3.83
N GLY A 425 38.26 -14.79 -3.61
CA GLY A 425 39.33 -13.91 -4.08
C GLY A 425 39.33 -13.64 -5.59
N PHE A 426 38.20 -13.83 -6.30
CA PHE A 426 38.11 -13.54 -7.73
C PHE A 426 38.39 -12.06 -8.04
N TYR A 427 38.00 -11.17 -7.12
CA TYR A 427 38.29 -9.74 -7.22
C TYR A 427 39.73 -9.34 -6.84
N GLU A 428 40.58 -10.28 -6.43
CA GLU A 428 41.99 -10.01 -6.07
C GLU A 428 42.94 -10.14 -7.28
N SER A 429 42.40 -10.14 -8.50
CA SER A 429 43.20 -10.08 -9.72
C SER A 429 43.78 -8.68 -9.96
N CYS A 430 44.94 -8.58 -10.61
CA CYS A 430 45.53 -7.28 -10.97
C CYS A 430 44.58 -6.40 -11.80
N TRP A 431 43.67 -7.00 -12.58
CA TRP A 431 42.66 -6.27 -13.35
C TRP A 431 41.64 -5.57 -12.44
N CYS A 432 41.17 -6.29 -11.41
CA CYS A 432 40.20 -5.78 -10.45
C CYS A 432 40.83 -4.80 -9.46
N THR A 433 41.96 -5.18 -8.84
CA THR A 433 42.68 -4.37 -7.85
C THR A 433 43.25 -3.09 -8.47
N GLY A 434 43.73 -3.16 -9.72
CA GLY A 434 44.23 -1.98 -10.44
C GLY A 434 43.14 -1.06 -10.98
N THR A 435 41.87 -1.38 -10.72
CA THR A 435 40.68 -0.65 -11.21
C THR A 435 40.69 -0.37 -12.70
N VAL A 436 41.12 -1.36 -13.50
CA VAL A 436 41.20 -1.26 -14.97
C VAL A 436 39.86 -0.90 -15.60
N LEU A 437 38.74 -1.34 -15.00
CA LEU A 437 37.40 -1.00 -15.45
C LEU A 437 37.15 0.52 -15.48
N GLY A 438 37.66 1.28 -14.49
CA GLY A 438 37.49 2.73 -14.41
C GLY A 438 38.66 3.52 -15.00
N LEU A 439 39.90 3.06 -14.81
CA LEU A 439 41.11 3.79 -15.20
C LEU A 439 41.65 3.42 -16.59
N GLY A 440 41.24 2.28 -17.14
CA GLY A 440 41.70 1.78 -18.44
C GLY A 440 43.22 1.62 -18.46
N SER A 441 43.87 2.27 -19.42
CA SER A 441 45.34 2.25 -19.58
C SER A 441 46.10 2.96 -18.46
N ARG A 442 45.42 3.73 -17.60
CA ARG A 442 46.02 4.43 -16.44
C ARG A 442 45.92 3.63 -15.14
N ALA A 443 45.43 2.39 -15.22
CA ALA A 443 45.34 1.49 -14.09
C ALA A 443 46.73 1.17 -13.52
N TRP A 444 46.80 1.04 -12.20
CA TRP A 444 48.04 0.74 -11.48
C TRP A 444 47.72 -0.07 -10.24
N VAL A 445 48.68 -0.88 -9.78
CA VAL A 445 48.53 -1.70 -8.58
C VAL A 445 49.60 -1.32 -7.56
N VAL A 446 49.23 -1.40 -6.29
CA VAL A 446 50.16 -1.14 -5.19
C VAL A 446 50.97 -2.42 -4.94
N LEU A 447 52.30 -2.34 -5.10
CA LEU A 447 53.20 -3.47 -4.83
C LEU A 447 53.84 -3.37 -3.44
N PHE A 448 54.23 -2.16 -3.03
CA PHE A 448 54.90 -1.91 -1.76
C PHE A 448 54.41 -0.58 -1.18
N VAL A 449 53.74 -0.63 -0.03
CA VAL A 449 53.42 0.55 0.77
C VAL A 449 53.39 0.17 2.26
N SER A 450 53.72 1.12 3.12
CA SER A 450 53.61 0.92 4.58
C SER A 450 52.14 0.80 4.99
N GLY A 451 51.85 -0.11 5.91
CA GLY A 451 50.50 -0.30 6.46
C GLY A 451 49.94 0.97 7.12
N ASP A 452 50.80 1.81 7.71
CA ASP A 452 50.38 3.08 8.32
C ASP A 452 49.79 4.06 7.30
N LYS A 453 50.38 4.10 6.09
CA LYS A 453 49.93 4.98 5.01
C LYS A 453 48.63 4.48 4.38
N MET A 454 48.51 3.17 4.18
CA MET A 454 47.26 2.53 3.74
C MET A 454 46.11 2.83 4.70
N ARG A 455 46.39 2.75 6.01
CA ARG A 455 45.41 3.06 7.05
C ARG A 455 44.95 4.51 6.97
N GLU A 456 45.88 5.46 6.91
CA GLU A 456 45.57 6.89 6.85
C GLU A 456 44.74 7.25 5.60
N ASP A 457 45.04 6.64 4.45
CA ASP A 457 44.32 6.88 3.20
C ASP A 457 42.91 6.25 3.18
N ALA A 458 42.71 5.10 3.84
CA ALA A 458 41.44 4.37 3.85
C ALA A 458 40.47 4.80 4.97
N GLU A 459 41.00 5.26 6.11
CA GLU A 459 40.24 5.50 7.35
C GLU A 459 39.04 6.42 7.15
N ALA A 460 39.24 7.59 6.54
CA ALA A 460 38.16 8.56 6.33
C ALA A 460 37.01 7.99 5.48
N SER A 461 37.35 7.19 4.46
CA SER A 461 36.38 6.60 3.55
C SER A 461 35.59 5.47 4.21
N TRP A 462 36.26 4.67 5.05
CA TRP A 462 35.62 3.58 5.79
C TRP A 462 34.69 4.13 6.86
N ILE A 463 35.14 5.14 7.63
CA ILE A 463 34.31 5.83 8.62
C ILE A 463 33.09 6.44 7.95
N GLY A 464 33.29 7.20 6.86
CA GLY A 464 32.21 7.85 6.13
C GLY A 464 31.19 6.85 5.57
N GLY A 465 31.67 5.76 4.96
CA GLY A 465 30.81 4.69 4.46
C GLY A 465 30.00 4.02 5.57
N LEU A 466 30.66 3.59 6.65
CA LEU A 466 29.97 2.94 7.77
C LEU A 466 28.96 3.86 8.44
N ALA A 467 29.34 5.13 8.69
CA ALA A 467 28.44 6.13 9.25
C ALA A 467 27.21 6.33 8.36
N MET A 468 27.39 6.41 7.04
CA MET A 468 26.29 6.54 6.09
C MET A 468 25.35 5.31 6.12
N SER A 469 25.89 4.09 6.14
CA SER A 469 25.07 2.88 6.22
C SER A 469 24.30 2.78 7.54
N LEU A 470 25.00 3.01 8.66
CA LEU A 470 24.41 2.99 9.99
C LEU A 470 23.29 4.03 10.12
N PHE A 471 23.54 5.26 9.67
CA PHE A 471 22.53 6.31 9.63
C PHE A 471 21.34 5.90 8.76
N THR A 472 21.59 5.35 7.57
CA THR A 472 20.54 4.92 6.65
C THR A 472 19.65 3.84 7.28
N MET A 473 20.27 2.84 7.92
CA MET A 473 19.58 1.77 8.62
C MET A 473 18.73 2.29 9.78
N ILE A 474 19.35 3.06 10.68
CA ILE A 474 18.70 3.62 11.88
C ILE A 474 17.54 4.51 11.48
N PHE A 475 17.78 5.46 10.57
CA PHE A 475 16.75 6.39 10.09
C PHE A 475 15.58 5.62 9.46
N THR A 476 15.85 4.67 8.56
CA THR A 476 14.78 3.93 7.87
C THR A 476 13.96 3.08 8.85
N TYR A 477 14.62 2.47 9.84
CA TYR A 477 13.92 1.72 10.90
C TYR A 477 13.04 2.64 11.74
N PHE A 478 13.55 3.77 12.24
CA PHE A 478 12.78 4.71 13.05
C PHE A 478 11.62 5.33 12.27
N VAL A 479 11.83 5.69 11.00
CA VAL A 479 10.77 6.17 10.12
C VAL A 479 9.68 5.11 9.98
N SER A 480 10.06 3.88 9.62
CA SER A 480 9.11 2.77 9.46
C SER A 480 8.35 2.49 10.76
N LYS A 481 9.04 2.51 11.90
CA LYS A 481 8.47 2.28 13.23
C LYS A 481 7.53 3.41 13.65
N ALA A 482 7.93 4.68 13.51
CA ALA A 482 7.12 5.83 13.87
C ALA A 482 5.81 5.85 13.08
N TYR A 483 5.88 5.52 11.79
CA TYR A 483 4.67 5.41 10.96
C TYR A 483 3.81 4.18 11.33
N ALA A 484 4.42 3.08 11.80
CA ALA A 484 3.69 1.89 12.24
C ALA A 484 3.06 2.04 13.63
N GLN A 485 3.65 2.83 14.52
CA GLN A 485 3.14 3.08 15.88
C GLN A 485 1.90 3.97 15.90
N GLY A 486 1.80 4.96 15.00
CA GLY A 486 0.60 5.78 14.80
C GLY A 486 -0.64 5.03 14.29
N ARG A 487 -0.66 3.70 14.43
CA ARG A 487 -1.79 2.80 14.23
C ARG A 487 -2.49 2.43 15.56
N LYS A 488 -1.78 2.56 16.69
CA LYS A 488 -2.26 2.11 18.02
C LYS A 488 -2.67 3.25 18.95
N ASP A 489 -2.27 4.46 18.63
CA ASP A 489 -2.68 5.70 19.32
C ASP A 489 -3.81 6.33 18.52
#